data_AF-A0A1H8S7W4-F1
#
_entry.id   AF-A0A1H8S7W4-F1
#
_cell.length_a   1.000
_cell.length_b   1.000
_cell.length_c   1.000
_cell.angle_alpha   90.00
_cell.angle_beta   90.00
_cell.angle_gamma   90.00
#
_symmetry.space_group_name_H-M   'P 1'
#
loop_
_entity.id
_entity.type
_entity.pdbx_description
1 polymer ?
#
loop_
_entity_poly.entity_id
_entity_poly.type
_entity_poly.pdbx_seq_one_letter_code
_entity_poly.pdbx_strand_id
1 'polypeptide(L)'
;MIRKKRGISRRTAVRLVLAAAVLMAALIYREAGLSPFGKSSGTLQAADSGGAAEGRDGASPHLAISGALNGQAHPGLPVRGSSQPVPFVGLPPASPADRASGSRISGAAVSMTEAAPAASRKSAVQKIVYLTFDDGPSAVTPKVLEILRREQVKATFFVIGDQAETRPELINAIWEQGNAIGNHTYDHNYKDLYSGFTHFWSQIKKTEEIIRQITGARPQLVRAPGGTAGHFDDTYFHLMKQAGYLATDWTVDSGDSVRRGVPASEILKNSVQNTKSSRVVLLLHDGAGHQESAKALPEIIKKYKAAGYVFKTLDGSSEPVQFKAHPGKGAAKRTKPDEAWIAANITPNAALFAPGKPLAVVAGMLQASLQPGEYRIENGQYIVPLRAVVERLGGQVNWDIGTHSGLAVLNGRTITADTDGGGLAFTAGGGDRGAIASEVTLRGGAIWLPLRDLLESAGHRLLGATSVPEERRVKAS
;
A
#
# COMPACT_ATOMS: atom_id res chain seq x y z
N MET A 1 -52.28 20.21 51.08
CA MET A 1 -52.27 20.25 49.60
C MET A 1 -51.28 21.31 49.14
N ILE A 2 -50.03 20.95 48.81
CA ILE A 2 -49.04 21.88 48.25
C ILE A 2 -48.33 21.17 47.09
N ARG A 3 -48.71 21.50 45.85
CA ARG A 3 -48.05 21.01 44.63
C ARG A 3 -46.73 21.77 44.44
N LYS A 4 -45.59 21.08 44.59
CA LYS A 4 -44.27 21.60 44.17
C LYS A 4 -44.22 21.74 42.65
N LYS A 5 -44.04 22.98 42.14
CA LYS A 5 -43.72 23.24 40.73
C LYS A 5 -42.34 22.65 40.40
N ARG A 6 -42.27 21.77 39.39
CA ARG A 6 -41.00 21.26 38.85
C ARG A 6 -40.42 22.29 37.88
N GLY A 7 -39.23 22.80 38.18
CA GLY A 7 -38.47 23.67 37.28
C GLY A 7 -37.88 22.87 36.09
N ILE A 8 -37.78 23.54 34.94
CA ILE A 8 -37.21 22.99 33.71
C ILE A 8 -35.70 22.79 33.90
N SER A 9 -35.19 21.60 33.53
CA SER A 9 -33.76 21.30 33.67
C SER A 9 -32.90 22.17 32.75
N ARG A 10 -31.66 22.48 33.17
CA ARG A 10 -30.70 23.27 32.39
C ARG A 10 -30.48 22.71 30.97
N ARG A 11 -30.53 21.37 30.80
CA ARG A 11 -30.44 20.70 29.50
C ARG A 11 -31.68 20.92 28.63
N THR A 12 -32.87 20.98 29.24
CA THR A 12 -34.12 21.26 28.56
C THR A 12 -34.20 22.73 28.14
N ALA A 13 -33.71 23.66 28.97
CA ALA A 13 -33.61 25.07 28.62
C ALA A 13 -32.68 25.31 27.42
N VAL A 14 -31.50 24.66 27.39
CA VAL A 14 -30.56 24.77 26.26
C VAL A 14 -31.16 24.24 24.95
N ARG A 15 -31.91 23.13 25.00
CA ARG A 15 -32.60 22.58 23.82
C ARG A 15 -33.70 23.50 23.30
N LEU A 16 -34.45 24.15 24.19
CA LEU A 16 -35.49 25.11 23.81
C LEU A 16 -34.89 26.36 23.15
N VAL A 17 -33.75 26.86 23.64
CA VAL A 17 -33.03 28.00 23.04
C VAL A 17 -32.49 27.65 21.64
N LEU A 18 -31.90 26.46 21.47
CA LEU A 18 -31.44 26.00 20.15
C LEU A 18 -32.58 25.80 19.16
N ALA A 19 -33.71 25.24 19.59
CA ALA A 19 -34.89 25.08 18.73
C ALA A 19 -35.48 26.44 18.31
N ALA A 20 -35.52 27.42 19.23
CA ALA A 20 -35.96 28.78 18.92
C ALA A 20 -35.02 29.49 17.93
N ALA A 21 -33.70 29.29 18.04
CA ALA A 21 -32.72 29.86 17.12
C ALA A 21 -32.86 29.28 15.69
N VAL A 22 -33.13 27.99 15.56
CA VAL A 22 -33.36 27.33 14.25
C VAL A 22 -34.67 27.82 13.62
N LEU A 23 -35.73 28.00 14.41
CA LEU A 23 -36.99 28.56 13.91
C LEU A 23 -36.85 30.01 13.47
N MET A 24 -36.11 30.83 14.22
CA MET A 24 -35.80 32.22 13.86
C MET A 24 -34.99 32.29 12.55
N ALA A 25 -33.98 31.42 12.38
CA ALA A 25 -33.22 31.35 11.14
C ALA A 25 -34.11 30.95 9.95
N ALA A 26 -35.01 29.97 10.12
CA ALA A 26 -35.93 29.54 9.07
C ALA A 26 -36.95 30.64 8.68
N LEU A 27 -37.38 31.46 9.64
CA LEU A 27 -38.24 32.63 9.40
C LEU A 27 -37.52 33.73 8.62
N ILE A 28 -36.26 34.03 8.99
CA ILE A 28 -35.42 35.02 8.29
C ILE A 28 -35.16 34.57 6.83
N TYR A 29 -34.89 33.28 6.60
CA TYR A 29 -34.72 32.75 5.24
C TYR A 29 -36.01 32.83 4.40
N ARG A 30 -37.18 32.68 5.03
CA ARG A 30 -38.47 32.75 4.34
C ARG A 30 -38.85 34.19 3.95
N GLU A 31 -38.50 35.19 4.76
CA GLU A 31 -38.73 36.60 4.43
C GLU A 31 -37.70 37.15 3.44
N ALA A 32 -36.48 36.60 3.40
CA ALA A 32 -35.42 37.02 2.49
C ALA A 32 -35.49 36.42 1.07
N GLY A 33 -36.48 35.58 0.75
CA GLY A 33 -36.70 35.04 -0.60
C GLY A 33 -35.61 34.13 -1.15
N LEU A 34 -34.69 33.64 -0.32
CA LEU A 34 -33.56 32.80 -0.71
C LEU A 34 -33.86 31.33 -0.39
N SER A 35 -34.07 30.51 -1.42
CA SER A 35 -34.16 29.05 -1.29
C SER A 35 -32.75 28.43 -1.31
N PRO A 36 -32.40 27.47 -0.43
CA PRO A 36 -31.06 26.87 -0.39
C PRO A 36 -30.84 25.75 -1.43
N PHE A 37 -31.77 25.54 -2.37
CA PHE A 37 -31.62 24.53 -3.42
C PHE A 37 -31.95 25.12 -4.80
N GLY A 38 -30.93 25.22 -5.65
CA GLY A 38 -31.06 25.51 -7.08
C GLY A 38 -31.74 24.34 -7.80
N LYS A 39 -32.77 24.65 -8.60
CA LYS A 39 -33.45 23.70 -9.48
C LYS A 39 -32.69 23.59 -10.80
N SER A 40 -32.42 22.37 -11.25
CA SER A 40 -32.37 22.05 -12.69
C SER A 40 -33.29 20.86 -12.95
N SER A 41 -34.40 21.14 -13.61
CA SER A 41 -35.37 20.18 -14.16
C SER A 41 -34.92 19.70 -15.54
N GLY A 42 -35.04 18.40 -15.80
CA GLY A 42 -34.84 17.81 -17.12
C GLY A 42 -35.20 16.33 -17.11
N THR A 43 -36.49 16.05 -17.22
CA THR A 43 -37.12 14.73 -17.30
C THR A 43 -36.74 14.04 -18.62
N LEU A 44 -36.25 12.80 -18.58
CA LEU A 44 -36.21 11.89 -19.73
C LEU A 44 -37.39 10.92 -19.61
N GLN A 45 -38.22 10.86 -20.65
CA GLN A 45 -39.25 9.85 -20.82
C GLN A 45 -38.95 9.05 -22.10
N ALA A 46 -39.06 7.73 -21.97
CA ALA A 46 -38.84 6.76 -23.03
C ALA A 46 -39.95 6.79 -24.09
N ALA A 47 -39.60 6.47 -25.34
CA ALA A 47 -40.48 5.83 -26.31
C ALA A 47 -39.68 5.17 -27.44
N ASP A 48 -40.35 4.20 -28.05
CA ASP A 48 -39.93 3.07 -28.86
C ASP A 48 -39.95 3.35 -30.38
N SER A 49 -39.43 2.38 -31.15
CA SER A 49 -39.73 2.02 -32.55
C SER A 49 -38.96 2.66 -33.73
N GLY A 50 -38.31 1.78 -34.51
CA GLY A 50 -38.62 1.60 -35.94
C GLY A 50 -37.80 2.31 -37.02
N GLY A 51 -36.90 1.56 -37.68
CA GLY A 51 -36.97 1.32 -39.13
C GLY A 51 -36.47 2.37 -40.16
N ALA A 52 -35.36 1.99 -40.82
CA ALA A 52 -35.09 2.04 -42.27
C ALA A 52 -34.69 3.35 -43.01
N ALA A 53 -33.43 3.29 -43.48
CA ALA A 53 -32.97 3.39 -44.89
C ALA A 53 -32.67 4.75 -45.58
N GLU A 54 -31.54 4.71 -46.30
CA GLU A 54 -31.03 5.59 -47.38
C GLU A 54 -30.59 7.01 -46.99
N GLY A 55 -29.48 7.59 -47.46
CA GLY A 55 -28.43 7.20 -48.40
C GLY A 55 -27.57 8.44 -48.72
N ARG A 56 -26.27 8.19 -48.97
CA ARG A 56 -25.32 8.92 -49.84
C ARG A 56 -24.83 10.34 -49.52
N ASP A 57 -23.50 10.40 -49.57
CA ASP A 57 -22.59 11.35 -50.22
C ASP A 57 -22.52 12.82 -49.75
N GLY A 58 -21.29 13.30 -49.56
CA GLY A 58 -21.00 14.72 -49.69
C GLY A 58 -19.76 15.20 -48.95
N ALA A 59 -18.64 15.26 -49.66
CA ALA A 59 -17.36 15.77 -49.21
C ALA A 59 -17.37 17.22 -48.69
N SER A 60 -16.38 17.56 -47.87
CA SER A 60 -15.87 18.93 -47.71
C SER A 60 -14.38 18.89 -47.41
N PRO A 61 -13.56 19.68 -48.10
CA PRO A 61 -12.35 20.20 -47.50
C PRO A 61 -12.15 21.71 -47.73
N HIS A 62 -11.33 22.30 -46.84
CA HIS A 62 -10.71 23.63 -46.89
C HIS A 62 -11.65 24.84 -46.67
N LEU A 63 -11.30 25.93 -45.99
CA LEU A 63 -10.03 26.63 -45.82
C LEU A 63 -9.99 27.39 -44.47
N ALA A 64 -8.78 27.57 -43.96
CA ALA A 64 -8.39 28.46 -42.87
C ALA A 64 -8.53 29.95 -43.24
N ILE A 65 -8.70 30.85 -42.25
CA ILE A 65 -8.03 32.16 -42.17
C ILE A 65 -7.79 32.57 -40.69
N SER A 66 -6.61 33.18 -40.53
CA SER A 66 -5.91 33.77 -39.38
C SER A 66 -6.58 34.98 -38.69
N GLY A 67 -6.16 35.27 -37.44
CA GLY A 67 -5.77 36.65 -37.09
C GLY A 67 -6.39 37.34 -35.86
N ALA A 68 -5.55 37.51 -34.83
CA ALA A 68 -5.28 38.75 -34.07
C ALA A 68 -6.08 39.18 -32.81
N LEU A 69 -5.36 39.12 -31.68
CA LEU A 69 -4.97 40.17 -30.71
C LEU A 69 -5.99 41.00 -29.90
N ASN A 70 -5.70 41.02 -28.58
CA ASN A 70 -5.93 42.00 -27.49
C ASN A 70 -6.63 41.32 -26.30
N GLY A 71 -6.21 41.40 -25.04
CA GLY A 71 -5.27 42.29 -24.36
C GLY A 71 -5.84 42.60 -22.97
N GLN A 72 -4.97 42.59 -21.95
CA GLN A 72 -5.07 43.22 -20.63
C GLN A 72 -5.20 42.32 -19.39
N ALA A 73 -4.32 42.68 -18.45
CA ALA A 73 -3.94 42.02 -17.22
C ALA A 73 -4.74 42.52 -16.00
N HIS A 74 -4.69 41.75 -14.93
CA HIS A 74 -4.92 42.22 -13.57
C HIS A 74 -3.70 41.90 -12.67
N PRO A 75 -3.45 42.73 -11.64
CA PRO A 75 -2.14 42.85 -10.97
C PRO A 75 -1.96 41.86 -9.81
N GLY A 76 -0.69 41.51 -9.55
CA GLY A 76 -0.28 40.67 -8.43
C GLY A 76 0.24 41.45 -7.22
N LEU A 77 0.60 40.69 -6.17
CA LEU A 77 1.71 40.81 -5.20
C LEU A 77 1.41 39.94 -3.95
N PRO A 78 2.39 39.48 -3.15
CA PRO A 78 3.64 38.81 -3.51
C PRO A 78 3.83 37.47 -2.74
N VAL A 79 4.51 36.49 -3.34
CA VAL A 79 5.10 35.35 -2.61
C VAL A 79 6.63 35.53 -2.59
N ARG A 80 7.16 35.77 -1.39
CA ARG A 80 8.57 35.68 -0.99
C ARG A 80 8.59 34.69 0.17
N GLY A 81 9.44 33.68 0.28
CA GLY A 81 10.55 33.22 -0.53
C GLY A 81 11.21 32.04 0.17
N SER A 82 11.93 31.24 -0.62
CA SER A 82 13.10 30.43 -0.25
C SER A 82 13.06 29.56 1.02
N SER A 83 12.89 28.26 0.84
CA SER A 83 13.66 27.25 1.59
C SER A 83 14.61 26.54 0.61
N GLN A 84 15.89 26.78 0.83
CA GLN A 84 17.00 26.10 0.16
C GLN A 84 16.89 24.58 0.35
N PRO A 85 17.26 23.76 -0.66
CA PRO A 85 17.45 22.33 -0.44
C PRO A 85 18.65 22.11 0.50
N VAL A 86 18.41 21.43 1.61
CA VAL A 86 19.50 20.89 2.44
C VAL A 86 20.24 19.83 1.61
N PRO A 87 21.59 19.90 1.50
CA PRO A 87 22.33 18.89 0.78
C PRO A 87 22.35 17.60 1.61
N PHE A 88 21.66 16.57 1.13
CA PHE A 88 21.86 15.20 1.62
C PHE A 88 23.23 14.72 1.11
N VAL A 89 24.21 14.68 2.02
CA VAL A 89 25.52 14.10 1.74
C VAL A 89 25.33 12.59 1.61
N GLY A 90 25.49 12.08 0.39
CA GLY A 90 25.45 10.64 0.11
C GLY A 90 26.48 9.88 0.94
N LEU A 91 26.03 8.82 1.61
CA LEU A 91 26.92 7.87 2.26
C LEU A 91 27.45 6.87 1.21
N PRO A 92 28.74 6.53 1.24
CA PRO A 92 29.37 5.70 0.21
C PRO A 92 28.95 4.23 0.32
N PRO A 93 28.97 3.47 -0.81
CA PRO A 93 28.74 2.04 -0.79
C PRO A 93 29.91 1.30 -0.12
N ALA A 94 29.60 0.26 0.65
CA ALA A 94 30.59 -0.64 1.22
C ALA A 94 31.31 -1.44 0.11
N SER A 95 32.64 -1.34 0.06
CA SER A 95 33.48 -2.21 -0.77
C SER A 95 33.64 -3.61 -0.15
N PRO A 96 33.74 -4.68 -0.97
CA PRO A 96 34.09 -6.02 -0.51
C PRO A 96 35.60 -6.30 -0.63
N ALA A 97 36.25 -6.62 0.48
CA ALA A 97 37.56 -7.27 0.59
C ALA A 97 37.47 -8.19 1.83
N ASP A 98 37.91 -9.44 1.90
CA ASP A 98 38.93 -10.18 1.15
C ASP A 98 38.57 -11.67 1.06
N ARG A 99 38.93 -12.28 -0.07
CA ARG A 99 39.16 -13.73 -0.24
C ARG A 99 40.65 -13.93 -0.48
N ALA A 100 41.32 -14.68 0.40
CA ALA A 100 42.56 -15.46 0.22
C ALA A 100 43.07 -15.80 1.64
N SER A 101 43.75 -16.89 1.98
CA SER A 101 44.25 -18.09 1.31
C SER A 101 44.52 -19.11 2.45
N GLY A 102 44.60 -20.39 2.12
CA GLY A 102 44.71 -21.48 3.09
C GLY A 102 46.06 -21.59 3.82
N SER A 103 46.05 -22.36 4.90
CA SER A 103 47.20 -23.14 5.35
C SER A 103 46.73 -24.38 6.10
N ARG A 104 47.16 -25.55 5.61
CA ARG A 104 47.09 -26.84 6.29
C ARG A 104 48.27 -26.93 7.26
N ILE A 105 48.06 -27.32 8.52
CA ILE A 105 49.00 -28.18 9.27
C ILE A 105 48.21 -29.13 10.19
N SER A 106 48.81 -30.31 10.33
CA SER A 106 48.43 -31.60 10.88
C SER A 106 47.97 -31.70 12.34
N GLY A 107 47.03 -32.63 12.55
CA GLY A 107 47.16 -33.83 13.40
C GLY A 107 47.84 -33.72 14.78
N ALA A 108 47.02 -33.82 15.82
CA ALA A 108 47.33 -34.61 17.01
C ALA A 108 46.01 -35.02 17.71
N ALA A 109 45.77 -36.32 17.82
CA ALA A 109 44.73 -36.90 18.64
C ALA A 109 45.24 -37.01 20.08
N VAL A 110 44.44 -36.59 21.07
CA VAL A 110 44.48 -37.16 22.42
C VAL A 110 43.16 -36.97 23.18
N SER A 111 42.66 -38.13 23.61
CA SER A 111 41.97 -38.46 24.87
C SER A 111 40.53 -38.01 25.12
N MET A 112 39.67 -39.05 25.13
CA MET A 112 38.35 -39.12 25.73
C MET A 112 38.43 -39.22 27.26
N THR A 113 37.70 -38.35 27.96
CA THR A 113 36.98 -38.54 29.26
C THR A 113 36.41 -37.16 29.58
N GLU A 114 35.13 -36.92 29.83
CA GLU A 114 34.19 -37.61 30.70
C GLU A 114 32.77 -37.14 30.32
N ALA A 115 31.84 -38.07 30.12
CA ALA A 115 30.47 -37.76 29.73
C ALA A 115 29.65 -37.30 30.96
N ALA A 116 29.49 -35.99 31.11
CA ALA A 116 28.46 -35.42 31.99
C ALA A 116 27.07 -35.79 31.46
N PRO A 117 26.09 -36.09 32.33
CA PRO A 117 24.81 -36.65 31.90
C PRO A 117 24.10 -35.66 30.98
N ALA A 118 23.65 -36.17 29.83
CA ALA A 118 22.80 -35.44 28.90
C ALA A 118 21.47 -35.08 29.59
N ALA A 119 21.48 -33.99 30.34
CA ALA A 119 20.28 -33.28 30.70
C ALA A 119 19.59 -32.94 29.38
N SER A 120 18.43 -33.57 29.17
CA SER A 120 17.45 -33.22 28.15
C SER A 120 17.34 -31.70 28.07
N ARG A 121 18.07 -31.10 27.12
CA ARG A 121 17.85 -29.72 26.70
C ARG A 121 16.53 -29.77 25.97
N LYS A 122 15.43 -29.65 26.71
CA LYS A 122 14.17 -29.15 26.15
C LYS A 122 14.57 -27.99 25.27
N SER A 123 14.35 -28.10 23.95
CA SER A 123 14.68 -27.04 23.01
C SER A 123 14.04 -25.76 23.53
N ALA A 124 14.84 -24.86 24.12
CA ALA A 124 14.31 -23.67 24.73
C ALA A 124 13.62 -22.89 23.62
N VAL A 125 12.31 -22.68 23.76
CA VAL A 125 11.52 -21.93 22.77
C VAL A 125 12.19 -20.57 22.61
N GLN A 126 12.69 -20.28 21.40
CA GLN A 126 13.34 -19.01 21.11
C GLN A 126 12.36 -17.87 21.39
N LYS A 127 12.77 -16.90 22.20
CA LYS A 127 11.97 -15.71 22.48
C LYS A 127 12.08 -14.74 21.31
N ILE A 128 10.95 -14.29 20.76
CA ILE A 128 10.90 -13.42 19.58
C ILE A 128 10.06 -12.19 19.89
N VAL A 129 10.59 -11.02 19.54
CA VAL A 129 9.88 -9.74 19.58
C VAL A 129 9.76 -9.19 18.16
N TYR A 130 8.56 -8.78 17.79
CA TYR A 130 8.25 -8.08 16.56
C TYR A 130 7.94 -6.63 16.95
N LEU A 131 8.85 -5.72 16.63
CA LEU A 131 8.58 -4.29 16.75
C LEU A 131 7.69 -3.90 15.58
N THR A 132 6.54 -3.29 15.88
CA THR A 132 5.61 -2.84 14.85
C THR A 132 5.29 -1.36 15.03
N PHE A 133 5.32 -0.60 13.93
CA PHE A 133 5.06 0.84 13.90
C PHE A 133 3.88 1.15 13.00
N ASP A 134 2.89 1.87 13.53
CA ASP A 134 1.71 2.30 12.80
C ASP A 134 1.75 3.82 12.50
N ASP A 135 0.89 4.24 11.57
CA ASP A 135 0.61 5.63 11.17
C ASP A 135 1.71 6.38 10.40
N GLY A 136 2.84 5.72 10.12
CA GLY A 136 3.88 6.24 9.24
C GLY A 136 3.56 6.11 7.74
N PRO A 137 4.45 6.60 6.87
CA PRO A 137 5.68 7.30 7.20
C PRO A 137 5.44 8.77 7.60
N SER A 138 6.30 9.33 8.45
CA SER A 138 6.23 10.72 8.91
C SER A 138 7.63 11.32 9.11
N ALA A 139 7.72 12.53 9.66
CA ALA A 139 9.00 13.14 10.04
C ALA A 139 9.73 12.37 11.17
N VAL A 140 9.03 11.46 11.86
CA VAL A 140 9.60 10.61 12.92
C VAL A 140 10.28 9.36 12.34
N THR A 141 9.78 8.83 11.22
CA THR A 141 10.25 7.60 10.58
C THR A 141 11.78 7.56 10.36
N PRO A 142 12.45 8.62 9.85
CA PRO A 142 13.91 8.59 9.68
C PRO A 142 14.66 8.33 10.99
N LYS A 143 14.16 8.87 12.10
CA LYS A 143 14.78 8.67 13.42
C LYS A 143 14.61 7.24 13.91
N VAL A 144 13.44 6.64 13.68
CA VAL A 144 13.17 5.23 13.99
C VAL A 144 14.11 4.33 13.17
N LEU A 145 14.19 4.53 11.86
CA LEU A 145 15.07 3.77 10.97
C LEU A 145 16.54 3.85 11.39
N GLU A 146 17.04 5.05 11.72
CA GLU A 146 18.41 5.22 12.21
C GLU A 146 18.67 4.44 13.51
N ILE A 147 17.71 4.41 14.44
CA ILE A 147 17.83 3.63 15.68
C ILE A 147 17.85 2.13 15.36
N LEU A 148 16.93 1.64 14.53
CA LEU A 148 16.86 0.22 14.14
C LEU A 148 18.18 -0.23 13.48
N ARG A 149 18.72 0.59 12.57
CA ARG A 149 20.01 0.36 11.90
C ARG A 149 21.17 0.31 12.90
N ARG A 150 21.29 1.30 13.79
CA ARG A 150 22.34 1.35 14.82
C ARG A 150 22.26 0.15 15.77
N GLU A 151 21.05 -0.26 16.11
CA GLU A 151 20.80 -1.41 16.98
C GLU A 151 20.85 -2.75 16.25
N GLN A 152 21.03 -2.77 14.92
CA GLN A 152 21.04 -3.97 14.07
C GLN A 152 19.81 -4.86 14.25
N VAL A 153 18.64 -4.24 14.38
CA VAL A 153 17.34 -4.94 14.47
C VAL A 153 16.44 -4.53 13.30
N LYS A 154 15.48 -5.38 12.96
CA LYS A 154 14.45 -5.12 11.95
C LYS A 154 13.08 -4.98 12.60
N ALA A 155 12.18 -4.27 11.93
CA ALA A 155 10.81 -4.04 12.38
C ALA A 155 9.79 -4.20 11.24
N THR A 156 8.51 -4.11 11.56
CA THR A 156 7.41 -4.05 10.60
C THR A 156 6.71 -2.70 10.68
N PHE A 157 6.50 -2.04 9.56
CA PHE A 157 5.82 -0.74 9.47
C PHE A 157 4.47 -0.91 8.78
N PHE A 158 3.37 -0.62 9.46
CA PHE A 158 2.04 -0.57 8.85
C PHE A 158 1.76 0.86 8.43
N VAL A 159 1.89 1.12 7.13
CA VAL A 159 1.90 2.47 6.59
C VAL A 159 0.53 2.92 6.09
N ILE A 160 0.24 4.20 6.26
CA ILE A 160 -0.93 4.87 5.71
C ILE A 160 -0.65 5.26 4.26
N GLY A 161 -1.57 4.91 3.34
CA GLY A 161 -1.38 5.11 1.91
C GLY A 161 -1.17 6.56 1.47
N ASP A 162 -1.93 7.52 2.02
CA ASP A 162 -1.77 8.95 1.75
C ASP A 162 -0.37 9.47 2.17
N GLN A 163 0.14 8.97 3.30
CA GLN A 163 1.49 9.29 3.75
C GLN A 163 2.56 8.62 2.88
N ALA A 164 2.32 7.38 2.44
CA ALA A 164 3.22 6.66 1.54
C ALA A 164 3.31 7.33 0.15
N GLU A 165 2.19 7.80 -0.38
CA GLU A 165 2.08 8.50 -1.68
C GLU A 165 2.84 9.82 -1.69
N THR A 166 2.78 10.57 -0.57
CA THR A 166 3.44 11.87 -0.44
C THR A 166 4.91 11.78 -0.02
N ARG A 167 5.37 10.62 0.47
CA ARG A 167 6.74 10.39 0.97
C ARG A 167 7.34 9.05 0.49
N PRO A 168 7.39 8.80 -0.83
CA PRO A 168 7.86 7.54 -1.36
C PRO A 168 9.32 7.22 -0.98
N GLU A 169 10.14 8.25 -0.73
CA GLU A 169 11.53 8.09 -0.27
C GLU A 169 11.63 7.39 1.09
N LEU A 170 10.67 7.60 1.99
CA LEU A 170 10.66 6.95 3.30
C LEU A 170 10.20 5.49 3.22
N ILE A 171 9.26 5.21 2.32
CA ILE A 171 8.84 3.83 2.02
C ILE A 171 10.01 3.02 1.45
N ASN A 172 10.76 3.59 0.50
CA ASN A 172 11.99 2.96 -0.02
C ASN A 172 13.02 2.75 1.09
N ALA A 173 13.27 3.74 1.94
CA ALA A 173 14.20 3.60 3.05
C ALA A 173 13.80 2.50 4.06
N ILE A 174 12.50 2.35 4.35
CA ILE A 174 11.99 1.24 5.18
C ILE A 174 12.34 -0.10 4.52
N TRP A 175 12.01 -0.25 3.23
CA TRP A 175 12.19 -1.48 2.45
C TRP A 175 13.67 -1.87 2.28
N GLU A 176 14.52 -0.94 1.84
CA GLU A 176 15.95 -1.19 1.59
C GLU A 176 16.73 -1.53 2.87
N GLN A 177 16.26 -1.04 4.02
CA GLN A 177 16.80 -1.45 5.32
C GLN A 177 16.35 -2.84 5.76
N GLY A 178 15.60 -3.58 4.95
CA GLY A 178 15.16 -4.94 5.24
C GLY A 178 14.07 -5.02 6.31
N ASN A 179 13.31 -3.94 6.51
CA ASN A 179 12.11 -3.96 7.34
C ASN A 179 10.92 -4.46 6.50
N ALA A 180 9.92 -5.05 7.16
CA ALA A 180 8.68 -5.41 6.47
C ALA A 180 7.72 -4.22 6.41
N ILE A 181 6.95 -4.15 5.33
CA ILE A 181 5.89 -3.15 5.15
C ILE A 181 4.54 -3.88 5.15
N GLY A 182 3.65 -3.41 6.01
CA GLY A 182 2.24 -3.76 6.04
C GLY A 182 1.37 -2.56 5.66
N ASN A 183 0.10 -2.84 5.41
CA ASN A 183 -0.89 -1.86 4.98
C ASN A 183 -1.74 -1.41 6.18
N HIS A 184 -1.86 -0.10 6.37
CA HIS A 184 -2.68 0.53 7.42
C HIS A 184 -3.80 1.40 6.86
N THR A 185 -4.39 1.01 5.72
CA THR A 185 -5.44 1.75 4.99
C THR A 185 -4.91 3.04 4.34
N TYR A 186 -5.74 3.72 3.54
CA TYR A 186 -5.25 4.86 2.76
C TYR A 186 -5.28 6.17 3.54
N ASP A 187 -6.37 6.51 4.22
CA ASP A 187 -6.53 7.81 4.91
C ASP A 187 -6.71 7.71 6.44
N HIS A 188 -6.90 6.50 6.98
CA HIS A 188 -7.13 6.26 8.41
C HIS A 188 -8.37 7.04 8.97
N ASN A 189 -9.38 7.30 8.14
CA ASN A 189 -10.59 8.03 8.55
C ASN A 189 -11.68 7.10 9.10
N TYR A 190 -11.79 7.01 10.42
CA TYR A 190 -12.79 6.18 11.09
C TYR A 190 -14.26 6.46 10.75
N LYS A 191 -14.60 7.64 10.23
CA LYS A 191 -16.01 8.02 9.97
C LYS A 191 -16.68 7.10 8.96
N ASP A 192 -15.93 6.66 7.97
CA ASP A 192 -16.40 5.86 6.83
C ASP A 192 -15.58 4.59 6.60
N LEU A 193 -14.36 4.49 7.14
CA LEU A 193 -13.48 3.32 6.97
C LEU A 193 -14.18 1.98 7.23
N TYR A 194 -15.04 1.93 8.25
CA TYR A 194 -15.79 0.71 8.66
C TYR A 194 -17.28 0.76 8.33
N SER A 195 -17.69 1.59 7.36
CA SER A 195 -19.08 1.68 6.88
C SER A 195 -19.52 0.40 6.14
N GLY A 196 -18.58 -0.33 5.54
CA GLY A 196 -18.81 -1.59 4.83
C GLY A 196 -17.50 -2.17 4.32
N PHE A 197 -17.49 -3.49 4.08
CA PHE A 197 -16.25 -4.18 3.68
C PHE A 197 -15.70 -3.69 2.34
N THR A 198 -16.57 -3.33 1.39
CA THR A 198 -16.15 -2.85 0.06
C THR A 198 -15.38 -1.52 0.12
N HIS A 199 -15.75 -0.62 1.05
CA HIS A 199 -15.03 0.62 1.29
C HIS A 199 -13.69 0.37 2.01
N PHE A 200 -13.68 -0.48 3.04
CA PHE A 200 -12.43 -0.90 3.66
C PHE A 200 -11.47 -1.56 2.64
N TRP A 201 -12.00 -2.40 1.77
CA TRP A 201 -11.26 -3.04 0.69
C TRP A 201 -10.63 -2.04 -0.27
N SER A 202 -11.35 -0.99 -0.69
CA SER A 202 -10.79 0.02 -1.60
C SER A 202 -9.62 0.78 -0.95
N GLN A 203 -9.69 1.06 0.35
CA GLN A 203 -8.61 1.66 1.14
C GLN A 203 -7.36 0.75 1.17
N ILE A 204 -7.55 -0.56 1.38
CA ILE A 204 -6.46 -1.54 1.32
C ILE A 204 -5.87 -1.59 -0.08
N LYS A 205 -6.68 -1.71 -1.14
CA LYS A 205 -6.19 -1.84 -2.51
C LYS A 205 -5.42 -0.61 -2.99
N LYS A 206 -5.90 0.60 -2.66
CA LYS A 206 -5.21 1.84 -3.02
C LYS A 206 -3.82 1.89 -2.39
N THR A 207 -3.74 1.59 -1.09
CA THR A 207 -2.48 1.58 -0.33
C THR A 207 -1.51 0.50 -0.81
N GLU A 208 -2.02 -0.70 -1.11
CA GLU A 208 -1.20 -1.79 -1.66
C GLU A 208 -0.56 -1.41 -2.99
N GLU A 209 -1.33 -0.76 -3.86
CA GLU A 209 -0.85 -0.36 -5.18
C GLU A 209 0.23 0.73 -5.08
N ILE A 210 0.08 1.70 -4.19
CA ILE A 210 1.10 2.72 -3.89
C ILE A 210 2.39 2.04 -3.40
N ILE A 211 2.29 1.15 -2.40
CA ILE A 211 3.47 0.44 -1.87
C ILE A 211 4.13 -0.41 -2.96
N ARG A 212 3.36 -1.06 -3.82
CA ARG A 212 3.88 -1.85 -4.94
C ARG A 212 4.59 -1.00 -5.98
N GLN A 213 4.04 0.16 -6.33
CA GLN A 213 4.66 1.08 -7.28
C GLN A 213 6.00 1.60 -6.76
N ILE A 214 6.11 1.82 -5.44
CA ILE A 214 7.34 2.30 -4.81
C ILE A 214 8.38 1.18 -4.66
N THR A 215 7.98 0.04 -4.09
CA THR A 215 8.92 -1.01 -3.64
C THR A 215 9.07 -2.17 -4.63
N GLY A 216 8.15 -2.27 -5.59
CA GLY A 216 8.00 -3.46 -6.41
C GLY A 216 7.43 -4.66 -5.65
N ALA A 217 7.00 -4.55 -4.39
CA ALA A 217 6.41 -5.66 -3.63
C ALA A 217 5.00 -5.33 -3.15
N ARG A 218 4.11 -6.34 -3.11
CA ARG A 218 2.77 -6.19 -2.54
C ARG A 218 2.78 -6.56 -1.05
N PRO A 219 2.32 -5.68 -0.15
CA PRO A 219 2.19 -6.01 1.26
C PRO A 219 1.07 -7.03 1.47
N GLN A 220 1.40 -8.17 2.09
CA GLN A 220 0.41 -9.18 2.48
C GLN A 220 -0.16 -8.91 3.89
N LEU A 221 0.59 -8.16 4.71
CA LEU A 221 0.20 -7.80 6.07
C LEU A 221 -0.76 -6.62 6.07
N VAL A 222 -1.82 -6.72 6.88
CA VAL A 222 -2.78 -5.63 7.10
C VAL A 222 -2.94 -5.43 8.60
N ARG A 223 -2.96 -4.17 9.03
CA ARG A 223 -3.41 -3.80 10.37
C ARG A 223 -4.59 -2.86 10.27
N ALA A 224 -5.66 -3.16 10.98
CA ALA A 224 -6.84 -2.32 11.04
C ALA A 224 -6.54 -1.09 11.91
N PRO A 225 -6.81 0.14 11.44
CA PRO A 225 -6.89 1.33 12.28
C PRO A 225 -7.66 1.08 13.58
N GLY A 226 -7.01 1.27 14.72
CA GLY A 226 -7.63 1.09 16.05
C GLY A 226 -7.74 -0.38 16.50
N GLY A 227 -7.19 -1.30 15.71
CA GLY A 227 -7.25 -2.73 15.95
C GLY A 227 -8.54 -3.37 15.44
N THR A 228 -8.57 -4.70 15.39
CA THR A 228 -9.74 -5.44 14.91
C THR A 228 -10.89 -5.47 15.90
N ALA A 229 -10.62 -5.35 17.20
CA ALA A 229 -11.65 -5.31 18.25
C ALA A 229 -12.55 -4.08 18.11
N GLY A 230 -13.87 -4.24 18.12
CA GLY A 230 -14.81 -3.13 17.87
C GLY A 230 -15.03 -2.82 16.39
N HIS A 231 -14.13 -3.24 15.50
CA HIS A 231 -14.12 -2.86 14.10
C HIS A 231 -14.43 -4.03 13.18
N PHE A 232 -13.68 -5.13 13.24
CA PHE A 232 -13.90 -6.30 12.38
C PHE A 232 -15.04 -7.18 12.91
N ASP A 233 -15.79 -7.73 11.97
CA ASP A 233 -16.70 -8.85 12.16
C ASP A 233 -16.21 -10.06 11.35
N ASP A 234 -16.93 -11.19 11.42
CA ASP A 234 -16.54 -12.43 10.73
C ASP A 234 -16.40 -12.24 9.21
N THR A 235 -17.17 -11.33 8.60
CA THR A 235 -17.07 -11.05 7.17
C THR A 235 -15.72 -10.43 6.84
N TYR A 236 -15.22 -9.49 7.64
CA TYR A 236 -13.89 -8.91 7.44
C TYR A 236 -12.80 -9.96 7.58
N PHE A 237 -12.80 -10.74 8.66
CA PHE A 237 -11.78 -11.78 8.86
C PHE A 237 -11.79 -12.83 7.74
N HIS A 238 -12.99 -13.28 7.35
CA HIS A 238 -13.15 -14.29 6.31
C HIS A 238 -12.65 -13.78 4.96
N LEU A 239 -13.12 -12.60 4.50
CA LEU A 239 -12.79 -12.09 3.18
C LEU A 239 -11.33 -11.62 3.08
N MET A 240 -10.75 -11.04 4.14
CA MET A 240 -9.32 -10.69 4.14
C MET A 240 -8.44 -11.93 4.04
N LYS A 241 -8.77 -12.99 4.80
CA LYS A 241 -8.07 -14.27 4.72
C LYS A 241 -8.25 -14.92 3.34
N GLN A 242 -9.47 -14.94 2.81
CA GLN A 242 -9.76 -15.48 1.48
C GLN A 242 -8.99 -14.72 0.39
N ALA A 243 -8.84 -13.40 0.52
CA ALA A 243 -8.05 -12.56 -0.37
C ALA A 243 -6.53 -12.78 -0.26
N GLY A 244 -6.07 -13.61 0.68
CA GLY A 244 -4.65 -13.88 0.91
C GLY A 244 -3.95 -12.87 1.82
N TYR A 245 -4.67 -11.94 2.45
CA TYR A 245 -4.07 -11.04 3.44
C TYR A 245 -3.99 -11.66 4.83
N LEU A 246 -3.01 -11.19 5.58
CA LEU A 246 -2.85 -11.49 6.99
C LEU A 246 -3.19 -10.25 7.83
N ALA A 247 -4.41 -10.20 8.35
CA ALA A 247 -4.83 -9.18 9.30
C ALA A 247 -4.26 -9.49 10.70
N THR A 248 -3.45 -8.59 11.28
CA THR A 248 -2.82 -8.80 12.59
C THR A 248 -2.83 -7.55 13.48
N ASP A 249 -3.17 -7.77 14.74
CA ASP A 249 -3.12 -6.83 15.86
C ASP A 249 -1.75 -6.91 16.57
N TRP A 250 -1.75 -6.79 17.90
CA TRP A 250 -0.58 -6.79 18.77
C TRP A 250 -0.85 -7.53 20.08
N THR A 251 0.20 -8.01 20.74
CA THR A 251 0.10 -8.64 22.07
C THR A 251 0.45 -7.67 23.20
N VAL A 252 1.22 -6.62 22.90
CA VAL A 252 1.65 -5.60 23.85
C VAL A 252 1.41 -4.25 23.22
N ASP A 253 0.67 -3.41 23.92
CA ASP A 253 0.46 -2.00 23.59
C ASP A 253 1.46 -1.17 24.40
N SER A 254 2.25 -0.33 23.72
CA SER A 254 3.15 0.62 24.40
C SER A 254 2.40 1.77 25.09
N GLY A 255 1.15 2.01 24.69
CA GLY A 255 0.34 3.14 25.13
C GLY A 255 0.85 4.48 24.64
N ASP A 256 1.69 4.53 23.60
CA ASP A 256 2.24 5.77 23.06
C ASP A 256 1.22 6.66 22.32
N SER A 257 0.04 6.13 22.00
CA SER A 257 -1.09 6.84 21.40
C SER A 257 -2.25 7.15 22.37
N VAL A 258 -2.15 6.82 23.66
CA VAL A 258 -3.27 7.03 24.61
C VAL A 258 -3.60 8.51 24.83
N ARG A 259 -2.63 9.40 24.62
CA ARG A 259 -2.79 10.86 24.64
C ARG A 259 -1.64 11.52 23.89
N ARG A 260 -1.78 12.81 23.59
CA ARG A 260 -0.67 13.60 23.03
C ARG A 260 0.46 13.72 24.05
N GLY A 261 1.69 13.43 23.62
CA GLY A 261 2.91 13.66 24.41
C GLY A 261 3.11 12.68 25.57
N VAL A 262 2.74 11.41 25.41
CA VAL A 262 3.09 10.36 26.38
C VAL A 262 4.61 10.34 26.58
N PRO A 263 5.13 10.46 27.82
CA PRO A 263 6.57 10.47 28.06
C PRO A 263 7.24 9.16 27.66
N ALA A 264 8.46 9.23 27.10
CA ALA A 264 9.24 8.05 26.72
C ALA A 264 9.43 7.02 27.85
N SER A 265 9.46 7.47 29.12
CA SER A 265 9.56 6.57 30.29
C SER A 265 8.30 5.74 30.52
N GLU A 266 7.12 6.29 30.25
CA GLU A 266 5.84 5.59 30.34
C GLU A 266 5.71 4.57 29.22
N ILE A 267 6.07 4.98 27.99
CA ILE A 267 6.13 4.10 26.81
C ILE A 267 7.06 2.91 27.10
N LEU A 268 8.29 3.18 27.55
CA LEU A 268 9.26 2.13 27.90
C LEU A 268 8.69 1.14 28.92
N LYS A 269 8.08 1.64 30.00
CA LYS A 269 7.50 0.81 31.06
C LYS A 269 6.43 -0.14 30.51
N ASN A 270 5.53 0.38 29.70
CA ASN A 270 4.43 -0.40 29.12
C ASN A 270 4.94 -1.39 28.07
N SER A 271 5.93 -1.01 27.26
CA SER A 271 6.51 -1.86 26.23
C SER A 271 7.18 -3.12 26.76
N VAL A 272 7.65 -3.13 28.02
CA VAL A 272 8.41 -4.26 28.59
C VAL A 272 7.68 -5.01 29.71
N GLN A 273 6.38 -4.76 29.89
CA GLN A 273 5.60 -5.37 30.98
C GLN A 273 5.37 -6.88 30.81
N ASN A 274 5.48 -7.41 29.59
CA ASN A 274 5.15 -8.81 29.26
C ASN A 274 6.35 -9.61 28.69
N THR A 275 7.54 -9.45 29.26
CA THR A 275 8.76 -10.19 28.85
C THR A 275 8.78 -11.67 29.28
N LYS A 276 7.63 -12.22 29.68
CA LYS A 276 7.44 -13.64 30.02
C LYS A 276 6.97 -14.46 28.81
N SER A 277 6.29 -13.85 27.85
CA SER A 277 5.83 -14.53 26.63
C SER A 277 7.00 -14.88 25.70
N SER A 278 7.00 -16.05 25.08
CA SER A 278 7.99 -16.41 24.04
C SER A 278 7.80 -15.64 22.73
N ARG A 279 6.63 -15.03 22.51
CA ARG A 279 6.31 -14.24 21.33
C ARG A 279 5.66 -12.92 21.74
N VAL A 280 6.23 -11.80 21.29
CA VAL A 280 5.71 -10.45 21.52
C VAL A 280 5.56 -9.72 20.19
N VAL A 281 4.35 -9.24 19.89
CA VAL A 281 4.11 -8.22 18.87
C VAL A 281 3.83 -6.92 19.60
N LEU A 282 4.76 -5.95 19.50
CA LEU A 282 4.73 -4.69 20.23
C LEU A 282 4.24 -3.56 19.32
N LEU A 283 3.10 -2.97 19.67
CA LEU A 283 2.55 -1.78 19.02
C LEU A 283 3.26 -0.51 19.50
N LEU A 284 3.81 0.22 18.53
CA LEU A 284 4.33 1.59 18.61
C LEU A 284 3.80 2.37 17.40
N HIS A 285 3.98 3.68 17.41
CA HIS A 285 3.62 4.54 16.27
C HIS A 285 4.84 5.35 15.83
N ASP A 286 4.98 5.52 14.51
CA ASP A 286 5.94 6.44 13.90
C ASP A 286 5.25 7.53 13.07
N GLY A 287 3.92 7.66 13.19
CA GLY A 287 3.14 8.78 12.70
C GLY A 287 3.53 10.15 13.31
N ALA A 288 2.94 11.21 12.79
CA ALA A 288 3.23 12.57 13.25
C ALA A 288 2.87 12.76 14.74
N GLY A 289 3.82 13.26 15.54
CA GLY A 289 3.63 13.49 16.98
C GLY A 289 4.17 12.41 17.91
N HIS A 290 4.78 11.35 17.38
CA HIS A 290 5.33 10.21 18.14
C HIS A 290 6.84 10.29 18.39
N GLN A 291 7.40 11.49 18.56
CA GLN A 291 8.83 11.67 18.87
C GLN A 291 9.26 10.96 20.16
N GLU A 292 8.38 10.89 21.16
CA GLU A 292 8.68 10.20 22.42
C GLU A 292 8.74 8.67 22.24
N SER A 293 8.00 8.08 21.29
CA SER A 293 8.12 6.66 20.91
C SER A 293 9.52 6.37 20.36
N ALA A 294 10.00 7.20 19.43
CA ALA A 294 11.36 7.09 18.90
C ALA A 294 12.43 7.30 19.99
N LYS A 295 12.18 8.14 20.99
CA LYS A 295 13.09 8.36 22.12
C LYS A 295 13.12 7.17 23.10
N ALA A 296 12.02 6.48 23.32
CA ALA A 296 11.95 5.28 24.15
C ALA A 296 12.61 4.06 23.49
N LEU A 297 12.59 4.00 22.16
CA LEU A 297 12.96 2.84 21.36
C LEU A 297 14.34 2.22 21.68
N PRO A 298 15.44 2.97 21.88
CA PRO A 298 16.75 2.37 22.20
C PRO A 298 16.73 1.56 23.49
N GLU A 299 16.11 2.08 24.55
CA GLU A 299 16.03 1.37 25.83
C GLU A 299 15.04 0.20 25.77
N ILE A 300 13.96 0.29 24.98
CA ILE A 300 13.08 -0.85 24.70
C ILE A 300 13.88 -1.99 24.07
N ILE A 301 14.63 -1.70 23.00
CA ILE A 301 15.45 -2.69 22.30
C ILE A 301 16.47 -3.33 23.26
N LYS A 302 17.17 -2.51 24.05
CA LYS A 302 18.14 -2.99 25.04
C LYS A 302 17.52 -3.92 26.08
N LYS A 303 16.31 -3.62 26.59
CA LYS A 303 15.60 -4.46 27.56
C LYS A 303 15.21 -5.81 26.96
N TYR A 304 14.70 -5.84 25.73
CA TYR A 304 14.38 -7.09 25.03
C TYR A 304 15.62 -7.92 24.70
N LYS A 305 16.72 -7.30 24.24
CA LYS A 305 18.02 -7.96 24.05
C LYS A 305 18.52 -8.59 25.36
N ALA A 306 18.50 -7.83 26.46
CA ALA A 306 18.91 -8.32 27.78
C ALA A 306 18.02 -9.46 28.30
N ALA A 307 16.75 -9.51 27.89
CA ALA A 307 15.82 -10.58 28.21
C ALA A 307 15.92 -11.81 27.26
N GLY A 308 16.87 -11.80 26.32
CA GLY A 308 17.16 -12.91 25.40
C GLY A 308 16.24 -13.00 24.18
N TYR A 309 15.58 -11.90 23.80
CA TYR A 309 14.72 -11.88 22.61
C TYR A 309 15.51 -11.65 21.32
N VAL A 310 15.10 -12.34 20.27
CA VAL A 310 15.50 -12.07 18.89
C VAL A 310 14.47 -11.17 18.23
N PHE A 311 14.92 -10.19 17.45
CA PHE A 311 14.08 -9.27 16.72
C PHE A 311 13.81 -9.84 15.33
N LYS A 312 12.54 -9.93 14.93
CA LYS A 312 12.13 -10.38 13.60
C LYS A 312 11.04 -9.45 13.04
N THR A 313 10.87 -9.49 11.73
CA THR A 313 9.75 -8.87 11.03
C THR A 313 8.59 -9.85 10.92
N LEU A 314 7.36 -9.34 10.90
CA LEU A 314 6.21 -10.11 10.47
C LEU A 314 6.25 -10.33 8.96
N ASP A 315 5.59 -11.39 8.49
CA ASP A 315 5.37 -11.73 7.08
C ASP A 315 4.05 -12.51 6.93
N GLY A 316 3.67 -12.85 5.70
CA GLY A 316 2.43 -13.58 5.42
C GLY A 316 2.35 -15.00 5.98
N SER A 317 3.46 -15.56 6.46
CA SER A 317 3.51 -16.87 7.11
C SER A 317 3.45 -16.79 8.64
N SER A 318 3.53 -15.57 9.19
CA SER A 318 3.50 -15.33 10.64
C SER A 318 2.16 -15.71 11.23
N GLU A 319 2.14 -16.31 12.42
CA GLU A 319 0.88 -16.55 13.15
C GLU A 319 0.22 -15.19 13.52
N PRO A 320 -0.98 -14.88 13.00
CA PRO A 320 -1.57 -13.57 13.22
C PRO A 320 -2.03 -13.42 14.67
N VAL A 321 -1.81 -12.24 15.25
CA VAL A 321 -2.49 -11.85 16.48
C VAL A 321 -3.84 -11.29 16.06
N GLN A 322 -4.95 -11.88 16.49
CA GLN A 322 -6.28 -11.35 16.17
C GLN A 322 -7.07 -11.22 17.46
N PHE A 323 -7.51 -10.01 17.76
CA PHE A 323 -8.46 -9.82 18.84
C PHE A 323 -9.78 -10.50 18.48
N LYS A 324 -10.49 -10.97 19.52
CA LYS A 324 -11.79 -11.60 19.31
C LYS A 324 -12.72 -10.61 18.61
N ALA A 325 -13.39 -11.07 17.55
CA ALA A 325 -14.40 -10.29 16.84
C ALA A 325 -15.49 -9.84 17.83
N HIS A 326 -15.52 -8.53 18.11
CA HIS A 326 -16.56 -7.88 18.90
C HIS A 326 -17.04 -6.69 18.10
N PRO A 327 -17.91 -6.89 17.09
CA PRO A 327 -18.35 -5.80 16.25
C PRO A 327 -19.01 -4.69 17.08
N GLY A 328 -18.54 -3.45 16.90
CA GLY A 328 -19.07 -2.28 17.57
C GLY A 328 -20.52 -1.96 17.17
N LYS A 329 -21.13 -1.00 17.87
CA LYS A 329 -22.48 -0.52 17.58
C LYS A 329 -22.57 -0.03 16.13
N GLY A 330 -23.35 -0.71 15.29
CA GLY A 330 -23.54 -0.38 13.88
C GLY A 330 -23.05 -1.43 12.89
N ALA A 331 -22.27 -2.43 13.32
CA ALA A 331 -21.78 -3.49 12.43
C ALA A 331 -22.90 -4.26 11.72
N ALA A 332 -24.03 -4.49 12.41
CA ALA A 332 -25.20 -5.15 11.82
C ALA A 332 -25.84 -4.36 10.66
N LYS A 333 -25.50 -3.07 10.50
CA LYS A 333 -25.98 -2.22 9.39
C LYS A 333 -25.00 -2.16 8.22
N ARG A 334 -23.82 -2.77 8.33
CA ARG A 334 -22.82 -2.76 7.26
C ARG A 334 -23.30 -3.62 6.12
N THR A 335 -23.22 -3.10 4.91
CA THR A 335 -23.48 -3.87 3.70
C THR A 335 -22.38 -4.91 3.51
N LYS A 336 -22.78 -6.17 3.33
CA LYS A 336 -21.88 -7.25 2.93
C LYS A 336 -21.79 -7.28 1.41
N PRO A 337 -20.62 -7.51 0.82
CA PRO A 337 -20.51 -7.71 -0.62
C PRO A 337 -21.26 -8.97 -1.04
N ASP A 338 -21.85 -8.94 -2.22
CA ASP A 338 -22.46 -10.11 -2.85
C ASP A 338 -21.40 -11.05 -3.47
N GLU A 339 -21.84 -12.23 -3.89
CA GLU A 339 -20.95 -13.26 -4.46
C GLU A 339 -20.27 -12.80 -5.75
N ALA A 340 -20.95 -12.02 -6.59
CA ALA A 340 -20.39 -11.50 -7.83
C ALA A 340 -19.22 -10.53 -7.54
N TRP A 341 -19.39 -9.64 -6.57
CA TRP A 341 -18.34 -8.75 -6.12
C TRP A 341 -17.16 -9.53 -5.51
N ILE A 342 -17.43 -10.54 -4.68
CA ILE A 342 -16.40 -11.40 -4.08
C ILE A 342 -15.59 -12.11 -5.18
N ALA A 343 -16.26 -12.71 -6.16
CA ALA A 343 -15.61 -13.39 -7.28
C ALA A 343 -14.76 -12.44 -8.13
N ALA A 344 -15.20 -11.19 -8.32
CA ALA A 344 -14.48 -10.19 -9.09
C ALA A 344 -13.29 -9.55 -8.35
N ASN A 345 -13.30 -9.52 -7.01
CA ASN A 345 -12.32 -8.75 -6.22
C ASN A 345 -11.44 -9.63 -5.32
N ILE A 346 -12.02 -10.59 -4.60
CA ILE A 346 -11.34 -11.38 -3.57
C ILE A 346 -10.57 -12.54 -4.19
N THR A 347 -11.24 -13.33 -5.04
CA THR A 347 -10.64 -14.50 -5.69
C THR A 347 -9.40 -14.14 -6.52
N PRO A 348 -9.41 -13.09 -7.35
CA PRO A 348 -8.22 -12.71 -8.12
C PRO A 348 -7.10 -12.18 -7.23
N ASN A 349 -7.42 -11.57 -6.09
CA ASN A 349 -6.43 -11.07 -5.14
C ASN A 349 -5.69 -12.21 -4.44
N ALA A 350 -6.41 -13.27 -4.06
CA ALA A 350 -5.81 -14.45 -3.44
C ALA A 350 -4.71 -15.05 -4.33
N ALA A 351 -4.90 -15.02 -5.65
CA ALA A 351 -3.91 -15.49 -6.60
C ALA A 351 -2.59 -14.70 -6.53
N LEU A 352 -2.60 -13.41 -6.15
CA LEU A 352 -1.41 -12.55 -5.99
C LEU A 352 -0.46 -13.04 -4.88
N PHE A 353 -0.96 -13.84 -3.95
CA PHE A 353 -0.20 -14.37 -2.81
C PHE A 353 -0.12 -15.90 -2.80
N ALA A 354 -0.58 -16.55 -3.88
CA ALA A 354 -0.57 -18.00 -3.97
C ALA A 354 0.87 -18.53 -3.99
N PRO A 355 1.18 -19.65 -3.32
CA PRO A 355 2.48 -20.28 -3.45
C PRO A 355 2.74 -20.67 -4.91
N GLY A 356 3.91 -20.34 -5.42
CA GLY A 356 4.29 -20.62 -6.80
C GLY A 356 5.74 -20.26 -7.08
N LYS A 357 6.15 -20.37 -8.35
CA LYS A 357 7.49 -19.97 -8.77
C LYS A 357 7.51 -18.47 -9.07
N PRO A 358 8.43 -17.66 -8.51
CA PRO A 358 8.66 -16.32 -9.04
C PRO A 358 9.08 -16.40 -10.51
N LEU A 359 8.81 -15.34 -11.27
CA LEU A 359 9.22 -15.14 -12.65
C LEU A 359 10.33 -14.09 -12.71
N ALA A 360 11.56 -14.55 -12.94
CA ALA A 360 12.70 -13.70 -13.26
C ALA A 360 12.66 -13.31 -14.75
N VAL A 361 12.75 -12.01 -15.03
CA VAL A 361 12.83 -11.43 -16.38
C VAL A 361 14.20 -10.78 -16.51
N VAL A 362 15.00 -11.24 -17.47
CA VAL A 362 16.32 -10.70 -17.77
C VAL A 362 16.30 -10.18 -19.20
N ALA A 363 16.48 -8.87 -19.39
CA ALA A 363 16.44 -8.19 -20.68
C ALA A 363 17.75 -7.41 -20.88
N GLY A 364 18.72 -8.02 -21.56
CA GLY A 364 20.10 -7.53 -21.60
C GLY A 364 20.71 -7.45 -20.19
N MET A 365 21.03 -6.24 -19.74
CA MET A 365 21.52 -5.98 -18.38
C MET A 365 20.40 -5.71 -17.37
N LEU A 366 19.16 -5.50 -17.83
CA LEU A 366 18.01 -5.19 -16.99
C LEU A 366 17.44 -6.47 -16.38
N GLN A 367 17.02 -6.40 -15.12
CA GLN A 367 16.44 -7.54 -14.42
C GLN A 367 15.22 -7.11 -13.61
N ALA A 368 14.16 -7.91 -13.69
CA ALA A 368 12.98 -7.78 -12.87
C ALA A 368 12.57 -9.16 -12.33
N SER A 369 11.91 -9.17 -11.18
CA SER A 369 11.28 -10.36 -10.63
C SER A 369 9.81 -10.08 -10.38
N LEU A 370 8.95 -11.03 -10.75
CA LEU A 370 7.54 -11.04 -10.40
C LEU A 370 7.27 -12.20 -9.46
N GLN A 371 6.57 -11.93 -8.37
CA GLN A 371 6.15 -12.99 -7.46
C GLN A 371 5.04 -13.85 -8.10
N PRO A 372 4.84 -15.08 -7.61
CA PRO A 372 3.65 -15.85 -7.94
C PRO A 372 2.38 -14.99 -7.85
N GLY A 373 1.51 -15.08 -8.85
CA GLY A 373 0.29 -14.27 -8.89
C GLY A 373 0.44 -12.87 -9.49
N GLU A 374 1.64 -12.30 -9.48
CA GLU A 374 1.92 -11.05 -10.21
C GLU A 374 2.04 -11.25 -11.73
N TYR A 375 2.06 -12.50 -12.18
CA TYR A 375 2.02 -12.89 -13.58
C TYR A 375 1.09 -14.09 -13.76
N ARG A 376 0.65 -14.33 -15.00
CA ARG A 376 -0.21 -15.46 -15.37
C ARG A 376 0.44 -16.27 -16.48
N ILE A 377 -0.03 -17.50 -16.64
CA ILE A 377 0.33 -18.34 -17.77
C ILE A 377 -0.96 -18.70 -18.49
N GLU A 378 -1.14 -18.13 -19.68
CA GLU A 378 -2.34 -18.30 -20.50
C GLU A 378 -1.88 -18.74 -21.88
N ASN A 379 -2.45 -19.84 -22.40
CA ASN A 379 -2.09 -20.39 -23.71
C ASN A 379 -0.57 -20.60 -23.90
N GLY A 380 0.14 -20.96 -22.82
CA GLY A 380 1.59 -21.16 -22.84
C GLY A 380 2.44 -19.88 -22.82
N GLN A 381 1.83 -18.70 -22.71
CA GLN A 381 2.50 -17.40 -22.64
C GLN A 381 2.50 -16.84 -21.23
N TYR A 382 3.56 -16.14 -20.85
CA TYR A 382 3.57 -15.33 -19.63
C TYR A 382 2.82 -14.03 -19.88
N ILE A 383 1.72 -13.82 -19.17
CA ILE A 383 0.94 -12.57 -19.21
C ILE A 383 1.30 -11.76 -17.97
N VAL A 384 1.70 -10.51 -18.17
CA VAL A 384 2.28 -9.65 -17.13
C VAL A 384 1.63 -8.27 -17.10
N PRO A 385 1.57 -7.62 -15.92
CA PRO A 385 1.12 -6.24 -15.83
C PRO A 385 2.20 -5.29 -16.37
N LEU A 386 1.85 -4.49 -17.38
CA LEU A 386 2.77 -3.58 -18.10
C LEU A 386 3.63 -2.75 -17.14
N ARG A 387 2.96 -2.03 -16.24
CA ARG A 387 3.59 -1.14 -15.25
C ARG A 387 4.58 -1.88 -14.36
N ALA A 388 4.19 -3.04 -13.84
CA ALA A 388 5.02 -3.80 -12.90
C ALA A 388 6.34 -4.25 -13.53
N VAL A 389 6.30 -4.70 -14.79
CA VAL A 389 7.52 -5.16 -15.49
C VAL A 389 8.37 -3.98 -15.90
N VAL A 390 7.77 -2.96 -16.55
CA VAL A 390 8.52 -1.82 -17.08
C VAL A 390 9.22 -1.04 -15.98
N GLU A 391 8.54 -0.71 -14.89
CA GLU A 391 9.14 0.06 -13.79
C GLU A 391 10.24 -0.72 -13.06
N ARG A 392 10.06 -2.04 -12.85
CA ARG A 392 11.11 -2.89 -12.25
C ARG A 392 12.33 -3.07 -13.15
N LEU A 393 12.16 -2.95 -14.47
CA LEU A 393 13.26 -2.91 -15.43
C LEU A 393 13.87 -1.50 -15.58
N GLY A 394 13.43 -0.52 -14.78
CA GLY A 394 13.95 0.86 -14.77
C GLY A 394 13.29 1.80 -15.78
N GLY A 395 12.15 1.41 -16.35
CA GLY A 395 11.33 2.23 -17.23
C GLY A 395 10.27 3.06 -16.49
N GLN A 396 9.38 3.69 -17.25
CA GLN A 396 8.26 4.48 -16.75
C GLN A 396 6.97 4.11 -17.48
N VAL A 397 5.83 4.18 -16.81
CA VAL A 397 4.51 3.96 -17.45
C VAL A 397 3.54 5.07 -17.08
N ASN A 398 2.81 5.59 -18.06
CA ASN A 398 1.75 6.57 -17.90
C ASN A 398 0.46 6.02 -18.52
N TRP A 399 -0.69 6.43 -17.98
CA TRP A 399 -1.99 6.12 -18.55
C TRP A 399 -2.50 7.33 -19.33
N ASP A 400 -2.98 7.10 -20.54
CA ASP A 400 -3.68 8.10 -21.34
C ASP A 400 -5.18 7.79 -21.34
N ILE A 401 -5.95 8.68 -20.72
CA ILE A 401 -7.41 8.57 -20.61
C ILE A 401 -8.08 8.78 -21.97
N GLY A 402 -7.55 9.68 -22.82
CA GLY A 402 -8.19 10.02 -24.09
C GLY A 402 -8.08 8.90 -25.11
N THR A 403 -7.02 8.10 -25.04
CA THR A 403 -6.76 6.97 -25.96
C THR A 403 -6.91 5.60 -25.31
N HIS A 404 -7.36 5.55 -24.04
CA HIS A 404 -7.41 4.34 -23.22
C HIS A 404 -6.17 3.45 -23.38
N SER A 405 -4.99 4.07 -23.29
CA SER A 405 -3.74 3.40 -23.61
C SER A 405 -2.69 3.56 -22.53
N GLY A 406 -1.87 2.53 -22.34
CA GLY A 406 -0.68 2.59 -21.49
C GLY A 406 0.54 3.02 -22.30
N LEU A 407 1.13 4.16 -21.95
CA LEU A 407 2.39 4.63 -22.54
C LEU A 407 3.56 4.24 -21.65
N ALA A 408 4.36 3.27 -22.09
CA ALA A 408 5.56 2.80 -21.42
C ALA A 408 6.83 3.30 -22.11
N VAL A 409 7.84 3.68 -21.33
CA VAL A 409 9.19 3.98 -21.82
C VAL A 409 10.16 2.99 -21.21
N LEU A 410 10.83 2.20 -22.05
CA LEU A 410 11.81 1.20 -21.62
C LEU A 410 12.94 1.13 -22.66
N ASN A 411 14.19 1.11 -22.20
CA ASN A 411 15.38 1.02 -23.06
C ASN A 411 15.40 2.10 -24.19
N GLY A 412 14.97 3.32 -23.87
CA GLY A 412 14.88 4.42 -24.85
C GLY A 412 13.82 4.26 -25.94
N ARG A 413 12.92 3.28 -25.81
CA ARG A 413 11.79 3.06 -26.71
C ARG A 413 10.49 3.41 -26.00
N THR A 414 9.57 4.00 -26.75
CA THR A 414 8.22 4.27 -26.30
C THR A 414 7.31 3.18 -26.81
N ILE A 415 6.50 2.59 -25.94
CA ILE A 415 5.57 1.49 -26.22
C ILE A 415 4.18 1.97 -25.81
N THR A 416 3.22 1.89 -26.72
CA THR A 416 1.81 2.23 -26.48
C THR A 416 1.01 0.94 -26.49
N ALA A 417 0.37 0.62 -25.37
CA ALA A 417 -0.50 -0.54 -25.21
C ALA A 417 -1.97 -0.12 -25.25
N ASP A 418 -2.64 -0.46 -26.34
CA ASP A 418 -4.05 -0.13 -26.60
C ASP A 418 -4.96 -1.18 -25.95
N THR A 419 -5.82 -0.78 -25.01
CA THR A 419 -6.73 -1.70 -24.31
C THR A 419 -8.06 -1.94 -25.02
N ASP A 420 -8.42 -1.11 -26.02
CA ASP A 420 -9.70 -1.19 -26.72
C ASP A 420 -9.56 -1.97 -28.02
N GLY A 421 -8.49 -1.72 -28.78
CA GLY A 421 -8.20 -2.38 -30.06
C GLY A 421 -7.37 -3.66 -29.95
N GLY A 422 -6.64 -3.84 -28.83
CA GLY A 422 -5.69 -4.93 -28.64
C GLY A 422 -4.45 -4.76 -29.51
N GLY A 423 -3.32 -4.37 -28.92
CA GLY A 423 -2.06 -4.28 -29.66
C GLY A 423 -1.01 -3.44 -28.98
N LEU A 424 0.23 -3.58 -29.46
CA LEU A 424 1.35 -2.75 -29.04
C LEU A 424 1.89 -1.99 -30.23
N ALA A 425 1.94 -0.66 -30.12
CA ALA A 425 2.75 0.17 -30.99
C ALA A 425 4.05 0.53 -30.28
N PHE A 426 5.14 0.69 -31.01
CA PHE A 426 6.39 1.18 -30.43
C PHE A 426 7.14 2.14 -31.35
N THR A 427 7.91 3.03 -30.75
CA THR A 427 8.82 3.95 -31.43
C THR A 427 10.22 3.77 -30.86
N ALA A 428 11.19 3.46 -31.74
CA ALA A 428 12.60 3.34 -31.40
C ALA A 428 13.26 4.72 -31.23
N GLY A 429 14.39 4.78 -30.52
CA GLY A 429 15.17 6.02 -30.35
C GLY A 429 15.67 6.66 -31.65
N GLY A 430 15.67 5.92 -32.77
CA GLY A 430 15.97 6.44 -34.12
C GLY A 430 14.75 6.96 -34.91
N GLY A 431 13.55 6.91 -34.34
CA GLY A 431 12.30 7.31 -35.00
C GLY A 431 11.55 6.17 -35.69
N ASP A 432 12.14 4.97 -35.79
CA ASP A 432 11.48 3.80 -36.38
C ASP A 432 10.23 3.42 -35.58
N ARG A 433 9.11 3.27 -36.28
CA ARG A 433 7.83 2.87 -35.71
C ARG A 433 7.48 1.45 -36.12
N GLY A 434 6.91 0.70 -35.20
CA GLY A 434 6.36 -0.62 -35.46
C GLY A 434 5.08 -0.83 -34.66
N ALA A 435 4.31 -1.83 -35.06
CA ALA A 435 3.15 -2.29 -34.32
C ALA A 435 3.05 -3.81 -34.41
N ILE A 436 2.62 -4.43 -33.33
CA ILE A 436 2.33 -5.86 -33.26
C ILE A 436 0.94 -6.08 -32.69
N ALA A 437 0.21 -7.02 -33.28
CA ALA A 437 -1.02 -7.52 -32.69
C ALA A 437 -0.66 -8.27 -31.41
N SER A 438 -1.28 -7.90 -30.30
CA SER A 438 -1.00 -8.43 -28.98
C SER A 438 -2.27 -8.41 -28.13
N GLU A 439 -2.43 -9.42 -27.29
CA GLU A 439 -3.59 -9.52 -26.39
C GLU A 439 -3.40 -8.59 -25.19
N VAL A 440 -3.71 -7.31 -25.39
CA VAL A 440 -3.68 -6.30 -24.34
C VAL A 440 -5.06 -6.24 -23.67
N THR A 441 -5.12 -6.49 -22.36
CA THR A 441 -6.37 -6.51 -21.61
C THR A 441 -6.28 -5.68 -20.34
N LEU A 442 -7.37 -4.97 -20.00
CA LEU A 442 -7.49 -4.28 -18.72
C LEU A 442 -8.10 -5.23 -17.68
N ARG A 443 -7.36 -5.54 -16.61
CA ARG A 443 -7.84 -6.40 -15.51
C ARG A 443 -7.57 -5.74 -14.17
N GLY A 444 -8.63 -5.45 -13.42
CA GLY A 444 -8.53 -4.79 -12.11
C GLY A 444 -7.83 -3.42 -12.18
N GLY A 445 -8.01 -2.68 -13.28
CA GLY A 445 -7.37 -1.38 -13.51
C GLY A 445 -5.91 -1.42 -13.95
N ALA A 446 -5.32 -2.61 -14.12
CA ALA A 446 -3.98 -2.78 -14.67
C ALA A 446 -4.03 -3.30 -16.11
N ILE A 447 -3.09 -2.87 -16.95
CA ILE A 447 -2.91 -3.36 -18.32
C ILE A 447 -2.08 -4.63 -18.28
N TRP A 448 -2.62 -5.72 -18.81
CA TRP A 448 -2.00 -7.03 -18.90
C TRP A 448 -1.73 -7.38 -20.37
N LEU A 449 -0.55 -7.92 -20.64
CA LEU A 449 -0.13 -8.30 -21.99
C LEU A 449 0.89 -9.45 -21.96
N PRO A 450 1.11 -10.15 -23.08
CA PRO A 450 2.20 -11.10 -23.22
C PRO A 450 3.57 -10.46 -22.97
N LEU A 451 4.36 -11.07 -22.08
CA LEU A 451 5.71 -10.60 -21.73
C LEU A 451 6.66 -10.61 -22.94
N ARG A 452 6.50 -11.57 -23.85
CA ARG A 452 7.30 -11.64 -25.09
C ARG A 452 7.10 -10.36 -25.91
N ASP A 453 5.85 -10.02 -26.17
CA ASP A 453 5.47 -8.88 -27.00
C ASP A 453 5.97 -7.56 -26.39
N LEU A 454 5.90 -7.44 -25.06
CA LEU A 454 6.50 -6.33 -24.32
C LEU A 454 8.01 -6.22 -24.56
N LEU A 455 8.75 -7.31 -24.35
CA LEU A 455 10.21 -7.32 -24.46
C LEU A 455 10.67 -7.05 -25.89
N GLU A 456 10.01 -7.65 -26.88
CA GLU A 456 10.33 -7.43 -28.30
C GLU A 456 10.01 -5.98 -28.73
N SER A 457 8.90 -5.40 -28.26
CA SER A 457 8.57 -3.99 -28.48
C SER A 457 9.59 -3.04 -27.82
N ALA A 458 10.14 -3.46 -26.67
CA ALA A 458 11.25 -2.80 -25.97
C ALA A 458 12.63 -3.06 -26.61
N GLY A 459 12.69 -3.77 -27.73
CA GLY A 459 13.92 -4.02 -28.48
C GLY A 459 14.79 -5.15 -27.92
N HIS A 460 14.24 -5.99 -27.04
CA HIS A 460 14.91 -7.17 -26.49
C HIS A 460 14.37 -8.43 -27.15
N ARG A 461 15.21 -9.14 -27.89
CA ARG A 461 14.83 -10.40 -28.54
C ARG A 461 14.84 -11.52 -27.53
N LEU A 462 13.77 -12.32 -27.48
CA LEU A 462 13.69 -13.46 -26.58
C LEU A 462 14.79 -14.51 -26.91
N LEU A 463 15.58 -14.88 -25.90
CA LEU A 463 16.59 -15.93 -25.99
C LEU A 463 16.06 -17.28 -25.50
N GLY A 464 15.16 -17.27 -24.51
CA GLY A 464 14.54 -18.49 -24.02
C GLY A 464 13.80 -18.31 -22.69
N ALA A 465 13.04 -19.33 -22.34
CA ALA A 465 12.37 -19.44 -21.06
C ALA A 465 12.69 -20.79 -20.41
N THR A 466 12.94 -20.78 -19.10
CA THR A 466 13.25 -21.97 -18.30
C THR A 466 12.37 -22.01 -17.05
N SER A 467 12.14 -23.20 -16.51
CA SER A 467 11.35 -23.42 -15.29
C SER A 467 12.05 -24.48 -14.45
N VAL A 468 12.66 -24.06 -13.34
CA VAL A 468 13.28 -24.93 -12.31
C VAL A 468 12.39 -24.94 -11.07
N PRO A 469 12.48 -25.90 -10.13
CA PRO A 469 11.56 -25.99 -8.99
C PRO A 469 11.36 -24.67 -8.22
N GLU A 470 12.39 -23.84 -8.15
CA GLU A 470 12.49 -22.62 -7.36
C GLU A 470 12.05 -21.37 -8.11
N GLU A 471 12.17 -21.32 -9.44
CA GLU A 471 11.87 -20.12 -10.24
C GLU A 471 11.51 -20.45 -11.69
N ARG A 472 10.83 -19.50 -12.33
CA ARG A 472 10.73 -19.40 -13.79
C ARG A 472 11.63 -18.27 -14.24
N ARG A 473 12.27 -18.42 -15.38
CA ARG A 473 13.18 -17.40 -15.91
C ARG A 473 12.97 -17.20 -17.39
N VAL A 474 12.75 -15.95 -17.79
CA VAL A 474 12.70 -15.47 -19.18
C VAL A 474 13.94 -14.63 -19.44
N LYS A 475 14.70 -14.97 -20.48
CA LYS A 475 15.88 -14.23 -20.93
C LYS A 475 15.64 -13.64 -22.31
N ALA A 476 16.04 -12.38 -22.49
CA ALA A 476 16.04 -11.64 -23.74
C ALA A 476 17.32 -10.81 -23.84
N SER A 477 17.80 -10.52 -25.06
CA SER A 477 18.97 -9.66 -25.35
C SER A 477 18.56 -8.42 -26.10
#